data_AF-A0A6I5CCR2-F1
#
_entry.id   AF-A0A6I5CCR2-F1
#
_cell.length_a   1.000
_cell.length_b   1.000
_cell.length_c   1.000
_cell.angle_alpha   90.00
_cell.angle_beta   90.00
_cell.angle_gamma   90.00
#
_symmetry.space_group_name_H-M   'P 1'
#
loop_
_entity.id
_entity.type
_entity.pdbx_description
1 polymer ?
#
loop_
_entity_poly.entity_id
_entity_poly.type
_entity_poly.pdbx_seq_one_letter_code
_entity_poly.pdbx_strand_id
1 'polypeptide(L)' 'AASQSARPARPAAPEPAPVAPEDDIPEDDDPDLDESALSGYDLIVRELGATVVDEYPTE' A
#
# COMPACT_ATOMS: atom_id res chain seq x y z
N ALA A 1 -32.94 -8.90 37.64
CA ALA A 1 -31.77 -9.72 37.30
C ALA A 1 -31.94 -10.20 35.86
N ALA A 2 -31.09 -9.78 34.93
CA ALA A 2 -31.16 -10.21 33.53
C ALA A 2 -30.20 -11.38 33.32
N SER A 3 -30.74 -12.55 32.97
CA SER A 3 -29.93 -13.71 32.56
C SER A 3 -29.21 -13.39 31.25
N GLN A 4 -27.88 -13.34 31.30
CA GLN A 4 -27.05 -13.36 30.10
C GLN A 4 -27.05 -14.79 29.55
N SER A 5 -27.77 -15.02 28.45
CA SER A 5 -27.66 -16.27 27.69
C SER A 5 -26.24 -16.37 27.11
N ALA A 6 -25.50 -17.39 27.53
CA ALA A 6 -24.16 -17.67 27.01
C ALA A 6 -24.24 -18.00 25.51
N ARG A 7 -23.55 -17.21 24.68
CA ARG A 7 -23.40 -17.52 23.25
C ARG A 7 -22.44 -18.70 23.08
N PRO A 8 -22.71 -19.63 22.15
CA PRO A 8 -21.79 -20.73 21.86
C PRO A 8 -20.43 -20.18 21.41
N ALA A 9 -19.35 -20.75 21.97
CA ALA A 9 -17.99 -20.40 21.58
C ALA A 9 -17.75 -20.82 20.12
N ARG A 10 -17.26 -19.90 19.29
CA ARG A 10 -16.87 -20.20 17.91
C ARG A 10 -15.48 -20.83 17.91
N PRO A 11 -15.21 -21.85 17.07
CA PRO A 11 -13.86 -22.35 16.87
C PRO A 11 -12.91 -21.22 16.47
N ALA A 12 -11.67 -21.25 16.98
CA ALA A 12 -10.63 -20.32 16.59
C ALA A 12 -10.28 -20.51 15.11
N ALA A 13 -10.07 -19.41 14.38
CA ALA A 13 -9.54 -19.46 13.03
C ALA A 13 -8.05 -19.87 13.07
N PRO A 14 -7.53 -20.55 12.03
CA PRO A 14 -6.11 -20.80 11.92
C PRO A 14 -5.32 -19.48 11.84
N GLU A 15 -4.11 -19.48 12.39
CA GLU A 15 -3.20 -18.32 12.29
C GLU A 15 -2.70 -18.14 10.84
N PRO A 16 -2.50 -16.90 10.38
CA PRO A 16 -1.95 -16.63 9.06
C PRO A 16 -0.50 -17.12 8.94
N ALA A 17 -0.08 -17.45 7.72
CA ALA A 17 1.29 -17.84 7.45
C ALA A 17 2.25 -16.65 7.71
N PRO A 18 3.48 -16.90 8.19
CA PRO A 18 4.48 -15.85 8.33
C PRO A 18 4.84 -15.28 6.95
N VAL A 19 4.88 -13.95 6.87
CA VAL A 19 5.27 -13.21 5.66
C VAL A 19 6.80 -13.09 5.65
N ALA A 20 7.43 -13.32 4.49
CA ALA A 20 8.86 -13.15 4.35
C ALA A 20 9.22 -11.65 4.25
N PRO A 21 10.42 -11.21 4.65
CA PRO A 21 10.79 -9.79 4.63
C PRO A 21 10.77 -9.16 3.23
N GLU A 22 10.97 -9.96 2.18
CA GLU A 22 10.89 -9.50 0.79
C GLU A 22 9.45 -9.33 0.29
N ASP A 23 8.48 -9.98 0.94
CA ASP A 23 7.04 -9.87 0.65
C ASP A 23 6.37 -8.80 1.54
N ASP A 24 7.10 -8.20 2.46
CA ASP A 24 6.63 -7.16 3.38
C ASP A 24 6.63 -5.79 2.68
N ILE A 25 5.69 -5.64 1.74
CA ILE A 25 5.42 -4.41 1.01
C ILE A 25 4.04 -3.89 1.37
N PRO A 26 3.83 -2.56 1.38
CA PRO A 26 2.53 -1.98 1.71
C PRO A 26 1.47 -2.37 0.66
N GLU A 27 0.21 -2.50 1.09
CA GLU A 27 -0.92 -2.98 0.27
C GLU A 27 -1.55 -1.82 -0.51
N ASP A 28 -1.91 -1.99 -1.79
CA ASP A 28 -2.44 -0.90 -2.64
C ASP A 28 -3.70 -0.17 -2.09
N ASP A 29 -4.41 -0.71 -1.09
CA ASP A 29 -5.59 -0.09 -0.43
C ASP A 29 -5.22 0.62 0.90
N ASP A 30 -3.93 0.72 1.23
CA ASP A 30 -3.48 1.43 2.44
C ASP A 30 -3.71 2.95 2.28
N PRO A 31 -4.36 3.62 3.26
CA PRO A 31 -4.76 5.02 3.14
C PRO A 31 -3.59 6.02 3.17
N ASP A 32 -2.42 5.57 3.61
CA ASP A 32 -1.16 6.32 3.59
C ASP A 32 -0.26 5.93 2.41
N LEU A 33 -0.65 4.92 1.62
CA LEU A 33 -0.07 4.66 0.32
C LEU A 33 -0.56 5.75 -0.63
N ASP A 34 0.31 6.71 -0.89
CA ASP A 34 0.05 7.74 -1.88
C ASP A 34 0.09 7.06 -3.25
N GLU A 35 -1.07 6.79 -3.86
CA GLU A 35 -1.19 6.31 -5.26
C GLU A 35 -0.50 7.26 -6.25
N SER A 36 -0.26 8.49 -5.81
CA SER A 36 0.44 9.54 -6.51
C SER A 36 1.90 9.67 -6.07
N ALA A 37 2.51 8.63 -5.45
CA ALA A 37 3.94 8.56 -5.12
C ALA A 37 4.71 9.18 -6.28
N LEU A 38 5.12 10.44 -6.10
CA LEU A 38 5.33 11.31 -7.25
C LEU A 38 6.30 10.59 -8.17
N SER A 39 5.82 10.28 -9.38
CA SER A 39 6.65 9.73 -10.44
C SER A 39 7.95 10.53 -10.42
N GLY A 40 9.11 9.89 -10.57
CA GLY A 40 10.38 10.61 -10.55
C GLY A 40 10.35 11.87 -11.42
N TYR A 41 9.57 11.83 -12.51
CA TYR A 41 9.19 12.98 -13.33
C TYR A 41 8.61 14.17 -12.55
N ASP A 42 7.54 13.97 -11.79
CA ASP A 42 6.84 15.05 -11.07
C ASP A 42 7.68 15.58 -9.90
N LEU A 43 8.51 14.72 -9.28
CA LEU A 43 9.50 15.17 -8.30
C LEU A 43 10.58 16.06 -8.93
N ILE A 44 11.10 15.67 -10.10
CA ILE A 44 12.13 16.43 -10.81
C ILE A 44 11.60 17.81 -11.21
N VAL A 45 10.37 17.89 -11.73
CA VAL A 45 9.76 19.17 -12.13
C VAL A 45 9.51 20.07 -10.92
N ARG A 46 8.95 19.52 -9.84
CA ARG A 46 8.53 20.31 -8.67
C ARG A 46 9.69 20.76 -7.79
N GLU A 47 10.65 19.89 -7.49
CA GLU A 47 11.71 20.18 -6.51
C GLU A 47 12.88 20.95 -7.13
N LEU A 48 13.22 20.66 -8.39
CA LEU A 48 14.35 21.30 -9.07
C LEU A 48 13.93 22.45 -9.99
N GLY A 49 12.63 22.69 -10.16
CA GLY A 49 12.09 23.64 -11.14
C GLY A 49 12.45 23.26 -12.58
N ALA A 50 12.72 21.98 -12.82
CA ALA A 50 13.20 21.47 -14.10
C ALA A 50 12.04 21.26 -15.09
N THR A 51 12.35 21.17 -16.38
CA THR A 51 11.43 20.76 -17.44
C THR A 51 11.97 19.49 -18.07
N VAL A 52 11.15 18.44 -18.16
CA VAL A 52 11.52 17.19 -18.83
C VAL A 52 11.13 17.30 -20.30
N VAL A 53 12.04 16.93 -21.19
CA VAL A 53 11.83 16.94 -22.64
C VAL A 53 12.08 15.53 -23.14
N ASP A 54 11.11 14.97 -23.87
CA ASP A 54 11.25 13.67 -24.51
C ASP A 54 12.19 13.78 -25.72
N GLU A 55 13.13 12.85 -25.83
CA GLU A 55 14.00 12.73 -27.00
C GLU A 55 13.32 11.86 -28.07
N TYR A 56 13.27 12.37 -29.30
CA TYR A 56 12.77 11.59 -30.44
C TYR A 56 13.88 10.64 -30.95
N PRO A 57 13.62 9.33 -31.11
CA PRO A 57 14.57 8.45 -31.76
C PRO A 57 14.76 8.91 -33.21
N THR A 58 15.99 9.23 -33.58
CA THR A 58 16.35 9.50 -34.97
C THR A 58 16.46 8.14 -35.66
N GLU A 59 15.58 7.87 -36.63
CA GLU A 59 15.65 6.67 -37.47
C GLU A 59 16.89 6.66 -38.38
#